data_AF-A0AAN9GL08-F1
#
_entry.id   AF-A0AAN9GL08-F1
#
_cell.length_a   1.000
_cell.length_b   1.000
_cell.length_c   1.000
_cell.angle_alpha   90.00
_cell.angle_beta   90.00
_cell.angle_gamma   90.00
#
_symmetry.space_group_name_H-M   'P 1'
#
loop_
_entity.id
_entity.type
_entity.pdbx_description
1 polymer ?
#
loop_
_entity_poly.entity_id
_entity_poly.type
_entity_poly.pdbx_seq_one_letter_code
_entity_poly.pdbx_strand_id
1 'polypeptide(L)'
;MVEEIVKTCIPCQASYPGPSVREPVIPTPLPSEPWVSIAIDFAGPFPTGDYVMDVTDEYSRYPEAEIIMSTSAEVVIAKLDEIFARQGFPQTVKSDNGAPFQGQVFCQTCLP
;
A
#
# COMPACT_ATOMS: atom_id res chain seq x y z
N MET A 1 -12.49 34.97 -27.84
CA MET A 1 -13.64 34.26 -28.44
C MET A 1 -13.54 32.73 -28.30
N VAL A 2 -12.71 32.00 -29.04
CA VAL A 2 -12.66 30.51 -28.91
C VAL A 2 -12.20 30.06 -27.52
N GLU A 3 -11.15 30.67 -26.97
CA GLU A 3 -10.65 30.34 -25.64
C GLU A 3 -11.68 30.58 -24.53
N GLU A 4 -12.48 31.64 -24.63
CA GLU A 4 -13.52 31.96 -23.63
C GLU A 4 -14.68 30.97 -23.69
N ILE A 5 -15.04 30.51 -24.89
CA ILE A 5 -16.06 29.48 -25.09
C ILE A 5 -15.55 28.15 -24.52
N VAL A 6 -14.30 27.78 -24.80
CA VAL A 6 -13.71 26.54 -24.27
C VAL A 6 -13.61 26.58 -22.74
N LYS A 7 -13.24 27.73 -22.16
CA LYS A 7 -13.17 27.92 -20.69
C LYS A 7 -14.52 27.81 -19.99
N THR A 8 -15.62 28.14 -20.66
CA THR A 8 -16.99 28.11 -20.10
C THR A 8 -17.77 26.85 -20.47
N CYS A 9 -17.29 26.07 -21.44
CA CYS A 9 -17.94 24.83 -21.88
C CYS A 9 -17.66 23.67 -20.92
N ILE A 10 -18.70 23.21 -20.19
CA ILE A 10 -18.61 22.11 -19.21
C ILE A 10 -18.05 20.81 -19.84
N PRO A 11 -18.54 20.33 -21.01
CA PRO A 11 -17.95 19.15 -21.66
C PRO A 11 -16.46 19.30 -21.97
N CYS A 12 -16.03 20.48 -22.41
CA CYS A 12 -14.62 20.75 -22.71
C CYS A 12 -13.77 20.76 -21.44
N GLN A 13 -14.26 21.37 -20.35
CA GLN A 13 -13.55 21.38 -19.07
C GLN A 13 -13.50 20.00 -18.42
N ALA A 14 -14.57 19.21 -18.49
CA ALA A 14 -14.61 17.86 -17.94
C ALA A 14 -13.72 16.87 -18.70
N SER A 15 -13.51 17.09 -20.00
CA SER A 15 -12.65 16.24 -20.85
C SER A 15 -11.20 16.72 -20.90
N TYR A 16 -10.93 17.95 -20.45
CA TYR A 16 -9.60 18.52 -20.40
C TYR A 16 -8.91 18.10 -19.09
N PRO A 17 -7.81 17.34 -19.12
CA PRO A 17 -7.14 16.85 -17.91
C PRO A 17 -6.40 17.95 -17.11
N GLY A 18 -6.58 19.23 -17.47
CA GLY A 18 -5.83 20.34 -16.90
C GLY A 18 -4.41 20.45 -17.48
N PRO A 19 -3.70 21.57 -17.25
CA PRO A 19 -2.26 21.57 -17.38
C PRO A 19 -1.67 20.57 -16.38
N SER A 20 -0.75 19.72 -16.81
CA SER A 20 -0.08 18.74 -15.94
C SER A 20 0.94 19.42 -15.02
N VAL A 21 0.51 20.34 -14.17
CA VAL A 21 1.32 20.80 -13.05
C VAL A 21 1.14 19.75 -11.95
N ARG A 22 1.93 18.69 -12.04
CA ARG A 22 2.04 17.75 -10.93
C ARG A 22 2.82 18.47 -9.83
N GLU A 23 2.28 18.48 -8.62
CA GLU A 23 3.03 18.93 -7.45
C GLU A 23 4.31 18.08 -7.32
N PRO A 24 5.41 18.66 -6.81
CA PRO A 24 6.62 17.89 -6.54
C PRO A 24 6.32 16.70 -5.63
N VAL A 25 6.87 15.53 -5.96
CA VAL A 25 6.76 14.34 -5.09
C VAL A 25 7.45 14.64 -3.77
N ILE A 26 6.70 14.49 -2.68
CA ILE A 26 7.25 14.63 -1.32
C ILE A 26 7.79 13.26 -0.91
N PRO A 27 9.11 13.12 -0.64
CA PRO A 27 9.67 11.86 -0.19
C PRO A 27 9.14 11.52 1.21
N THR A 28 8.86 10.23 1.44
CA THR A 28 8.53 9.74 2.77
C THR A 28 9.77 9.81 3.66
N PRO A 29 9.66 10.29 4.92
CA PRO A 29 10.78 10.28 5.86
C PRO A 29 11.34 8.87 6.05
N LEU A 30 12.66 8.73 6.05
CA LEU A 30 13.31 7.47 6.36
C LEU A 30 13.17 7.16 7.86
N PRO A 31 12.82 5.94 8.28
CA PRO A 31 12.80 5.55 9.69
C PRO A 31 14.18 5.65 10.35
N SER A 32 14.24 5.54 11.68
CA SER A 32 15.49 5.63 12.44
C SER A 32 16.37 4.37 12.35
N GLU A 33 15.76 3.20 12.21
CA GLU A 33 16.43 1.90 12.22
C GLU A 33 15.59 0.85 11.45
N PRO A 34 16.19 -0.30 11.09
CA PRO A 34 15.48 -1.40 10.44
C PRO A 34 14.26 -1.85 11.22
N TRP A 35 13.21 -2.25 10.51
CA TRP A 35 12.00 -2.87 11.06
C TRP A 35 11.13 -1.98 11.96
N VAL A 36 11.42 -0.69 12.10
CA VAL A 36 10.51 0.26 12.79
C VAL A 36 9.25 0.54 11.98
N SER A 37 9.38 0.69 10.67
CA SER A 37 8.28 0.95 9.75
C SER A 37 8.39 0.02 8.56
N ILE A 38 7.31 -0.70 8.28
CA ILE A 38 7.23 -1.62 7.15
C ILE A 38 6.11 -1.20 6.20
N ALA A 39 6.28 -1.53 4.93
CA ALA A 39 5.23 -1.46 3.93
C ALA A 39 4.79 -2.87 3.55
N ILE A 40 3.49 -3.10 3.42
CA ILE A 40 2.90 -4.37 3.00
C ILE A 40 2.06 -4.15 1.74
N ASP A 41 2.23 -5.02 0.76
CA ASP A 41 1.43 -5.03 -0.47
C ASP A 41 1.14 -6.47 -0.93
N PHE A 42 0.22 -6.62 -1.88
CA PHE A 42 -0.07 -7.88 -2.54
C PHE A 42 0.15 -7.79 -4.05
N ALA A 43 0.93 -8.73 -4.59
CA ALA A 43 0.94 -9.00 -6.01
C ALA A 43 0.00 -10.19 -6.31
N GLY A 44 -0.93 -10.00 -7.26
CA GLY A 44 -1.83 -11.05 -7.70
C GLY A 44 -3.27 -10.56 -7.93
N PRO A 45 -4.24 -11.48 -8.09
CA PRO A 45 -4.02 -12.93 -8.18
C PRO A 45 -3.22 -13.29 -9.43
N PHE A 46 -2.29 -14.24 -9.31
CA PHE A 46 -1.57 -14.82 -10.44
C PHE A 46 -2.45 -15.84 -11.18
N PRO A 47 -2.07 -16.34 -12.38
CA PRO A 47 -2.87 -17.33 -13.12
C PRO A 47 -3.18 -18.62 -12.34
N THR A 48 -2.34 -18.93 -11.35
CA THR A 48 -2.48 -20.04 -10.40
C THR A 48 -3.50 -19.77 -9.29
N GLY A 49 -3.98 -18.53 -9.14
CA GLY A 49 -4.96 -18.10 -8.15
C GLY A 49 -4.36 -17.70 -6.79
N ASP A 50 -3.04 -17.78 -6.64
CA ASP A 50 -2.30 -17.34 -5.47
C ASP A 50 -1.90 -15.86 -5.57
N TYR A 51 -1.45 -15.35 -4.43
CA TYR A 51 -0.94 -14.00 -4.24
C TYR A 51 0.44 -14.09 -3.61
N VAL A 52 1.28 -13.09 -3.86
CA VAL A 52 2.49 -12.84 -3.09
C VAL A 52 2.22 -11.68 -2.16
N MET A 53 2.30 -11.93 -0.86
CA MET A 53 2.36 -10.89 0.16
C MET A 53 3.80 -10.39 0.25
N ASP A 54 4.01 -9.13 -0.11
CA ASP A 54 5.31 -8.46 0.03
C ASP A 54 5.31 -7.63 1.32
N VAL A 55 6.36 -7.78 2.12
CA VAL A 55 6.63 -6.99 3.31
C VAL A 55 8.02 -6.39 3.17
N THR A 56 8.10 -5.08 2.99
CA THR A 56 9.36 -4.38 2.80
C THR A 56 9.68 -3.49 4.01
N ASP A 57 10.87 -3.66 4.59
CA ASP A 57 11.41 -2.73 5.58
C ASP A 57 11.71 -1.37 4.94
N GLU A 58 11.13 -0.29 5.46
CA GLU A 58 11.28 1.04 4.85
C GLU A 58 12.67 1.65 5.07
N TYR A 59 13.42 1.18 6.08
CA TYR A 59 14.78 1.67 6.34
C TYR A 59 15.80 1.03 5.40
N SER A 60 15.92 -0.30 5.44
CA SER A 60 16.95 -1.06 4.71
C SER A 60 16.53 -1.48 3.30
N ARG A 61 15.23 -1.39 2.98
CA ARG A 61 14.63 -1.95 1.75
C ARG A 61 14.75 -3.47 1.66
N TYR A 62 14.90 -4.15 2.79
CA TYR A 62 14.89 -5.60 2.85
C TYR A 62 13.48 -6.15 2.60
N PRO A 63 13.29 -7.06 1.62
CA PRO A 63 11.98 -7.66 1.35
C PRO A 63 11.81 -9.02 2.05
N GLU A 64 10.59 -9.28 2.51
CA GLU A 64 10.08 -10.59 2.93
C GLU A 64 8.84 -10.89 2.07
N ALA A 65 8.80 -12.08 1.45
CA ALA A 65 7.73 -12.44 0.53
C ALA A 65 7.12 -13.79 0.90
N GLU A 66 5.79 -13.84 1.01
CA GLU A 66 5.04 -15.04 1.35
C GLU A 66 3.98 -15.34 0.29
N ILE A 67 3.90 -16.59 -0.17
CA ILE A 67 2.86 -17.03 -1.11
C ILE A 67 1.61 -17.42 -0.30
N ILE A 68 0.47 -16.79 -0.61
CA ILE A 68 -0.81 -17.04 0.06
C ILE A 68 -1.93 -17.32 -0.94
N MET A 69 -2.88 -18.18 -0.55
CA MET A 69 -4.04 -18.55 -1.39
C MET A 69 -5.26 -17.65 -1.16
N SER A 70 -5.21 -16.79 -0.14
CA SER A 70 -6.32 -15.92 0.26
C SER A 70 -5.75 -14.66 0.91
N THR A 71 -6.28 -13.49 0.55
CA THR A 71 -5.95 -12.21 1.18
C THR A 71 -6.87 -11.90 2.37
N SER A 72 -7.51 -12.91 2.96
CA SER A 72 -8.31 -12.76 4.18
C SER A 72 -7.42 -12.36 5.37
N ALA A 73 -7.92 -11.48 6.23
CA ALA A 73 -7.14 -10.93 7.35
C ALA A 73 -6.49 -12.02 8.21
N GLU A 74 -7.15 -13.15 8.44
CA GLU A 74 -6.64 -14.26 9.25
C GLU A 74 -5.37 -14.89 8.64
N VAL A 75 -5.35 -15.06 7.31
CA VAL A 75 -4.20 -15.63 6.60
C VAL A 75 -3.04 -14.64 6.59
N VAL A 76 -3.36 -13.35 6.40
CA VAL A 76 -2.37 -12.26 6.41
C VAL A 76 -1.73 -12.12 7.79
N ILE A 77 -2.54 -12.08 8.86
CA ILE A 77 -2.06 -11.97 10.25
C ILE A 77 -1.15 -13.15 10.60
N ALA A 78 -1.55 -14.38 10.30
CA ALA A 78 -0.73 -15.56 10.59
C ALA A 78 0.66 -15.48 9.91
N LYS A 79 0.70 -14.96 8.68
CA LYS A 79 1.95 -14.77 7.94
C LYS A 79 2.79 -13.61 8.47
N LEU A 80 2.15 -12.54 8.93
CA LEU A 80 2.86 -11.44 9.58
C LEU A 80 3.44 -11.87 10.93
N ASP A 81 2.74 -12.67 11.71
CA ASP A 81 3.28 -13.22 12.96
C ASP A 81 4.54 -14.06 12.72
N GLU A 82 4.56 -14.86 11.65
CA GLU A 82 5.76 -15.62 11.24
C GLU A 82 6.94 -14.71 10.88
N ILE A 83 6.69 -13.59 10.19
CA ILE A 83 7.72 -12.60 9.83
C ILE A 83 8.21 -11.85 11.08
N PHE A 84 7.29 -11.37 11.92
CA PHE A 84 7.61 -10.63 13.14
C PHE A 84 8.37 -11.48 14.16
N ALA A 85 8.12 -12.79 14.19
CA ALA A 85 8.91 -13.71 15.00
C ALA A 85 10.40 -13.78 14.57
N ARG A 86 10.70 -13.54 13.28
CA ARG A 86 12.08 -13.53 12.75
C ARG A 86 12.76 -12.17 12.90
N GLN A 87 11.99 -11.10 12.72
CA GLN A 87 12.53 -9.76 12.47
C GLN A 87 12.28 -8.77 13.62
N GLY A 88 11.31 -9.08 14.49
CA GLY A 88 10.78 -8.17 15.50
C GLY A 88 9.45 -7.54 15.09
N PHE A 89 8.74 -6.99 16.08
CA PHE A 89 7.48 -6.28 15.84
C PHE A 89 7.75 -4.84 15.40
N PRO A 90 7.14 -4.39 14.28
CA PRO A 90 7.26 -3.01 13.85
C PRO A 90 6.41 -2.06 14.69
N GLN A 91 6.76 -0.78 14.70
CA GLN A 91 5.93 0.27 15.29
C GLN A 91 4.85 0.75 14.32
N THR A 92 5.12 0.67 13.02
CA THR A 92 4.19 1.12 11.99
C THR A 92 4.14 0.12 10.84
N VAL A 93 2.92 -0.24 10.47
CA VAL A 93 2.63 -1.03 9.29
C VAL A 93 1.86 -0.14 8.32
N LYS A 94 2.42 0.10 7.14
CA LYS A 94 1.76 0.82 6.05
C LYS A 94 1.28 -0.19 5.04
N SER A 95 0.01 -0.11 4.66
CA SER A 95 -0.51 -0.82 3.52
C SER A 95 -1.22 0.14 2.59
N ASP A 96 -1.61 -0.35 1.42
CA ASP A 96 -2.67 0.32 0.68
C ASP A 96 -4.02 0.16 1.41
N ASN A 97 -5.01 0.94 0.98
CA ASN A 97 -6.38 0.79 1.46
C ASN A 97 -7.09 -0.37 0.73
N GLY A 98 -6.41 -1.46 0.40
CA GLY A 98 -7.00 -2.64 -0.19
C GLY A 98 -7.99 -3.33 0.75
N ALA A 99 -8.93 -4.08 0.19
CA ALA A 99 -9.92 -4.86 0.94
C ALA A 99 -9.34 -5.73 2.09
N PRO A 100 -8.14 -6.35 1.95
CA PRO A 100 -7.51 -7.13 3.02
C PRO A 100 -7.21 -6.34 4.30
N PHE A 101 -6.91 -5.05 4.14
CA PHE A 101 -6.38 -4.19 5.20
C PHE A 101 -7.44 -3.28 5.85
N GLN A 102 -8.61 -3.12 5.21
CA GLN A 102 -9.72 -2.31 5.72
C GLN A 102 -10.61 -3.04 6.75
N GLY A 103 -10.38 -4.33 7.00
CA GLY A 103 -11.19 -5.12 7.91
C GLY A 103 -10.97 -4.78 9.39
N GLN A 104 -12.04 -4.82 10.20
CA GLN A 104 -11.94 -4.65 11.66
C GLN A 104 -10.95 -5.64 12.29
N VAL A 105 -10.89 -6.87 11.75
CA VAL A 105 -9.96 -7.91 12.19
C VAL A 105 -8.50 -7.47 12.03
N PHE A 106 -8.13 -6.89 10.89
CA PHE A 106 -6.77 -6.38 10.68
C PHE A 106 -6.47 -5.20 11.59
N CYS A 107 -7.39 -4.23 11.69
CA CYS A 107 -7.23 -3.04 12.52
C CYS A 107 -7.13 -3.36 14.03
N GLN A 108 -7.90 -4.34 14.53
CA GLN A 108 -7.81 -4.81 15.92
C GLN A 108 -6.54 -5.59 16.23
N THR A 109 -5.90 -6.13 15.19
CA THR A 109 -4.65 -6.91 15.30
C THR A 109 -3.42 -6.07 14.96
N CYS A 110 -3.57 -4.76 14.73
CA CYS A 110 -2.45 -3.81 14.67
C CYS A 110 -1.83 -3.58 16.06
N LEU A 111 -1.37 -4.68 16.68
CA LEU A 111 -0.48 -4.84 17.83
C LEU A 111 -0.95 -4.15 19.14
N PRO A 112 -0.57 -4.68 20.32
CA PRO A 112 -1.12 -4.28 21.63
C PRO A 112 -1.05 -2.79 21.97
#